data_AF-A0A6J3LR38-F1
#
_entry.id   AF-A0A6J3LR38-F1
#
_cell.length_a   1.000
_cell.length_b   1.000
_cell.length_c   1.000
_cell.angle_alpha   90.00
_cell.angle_beta   90.00
_cell.angle_gamma   90.00
#
_symmetry.space_group_name_H-M   'P 1'
#
loop_
_entity.id
_entity.type
_entity.pdbx_description
1 polymer ?
#
loop_
_entity_poly.entity_id
_entity_poly.type
_entity_poly.pdbx_seq_one_letter_code
_entity_poly.pdbx_strand_id
1 'polypeptide(L)'
;MAPKELNFITGNKNKLAEVQAILSATPVKLQNQALDLPELQGTIEEISIDKCNRAAEAVQGSVLVEDTCLCFDAFDKLPGPYVKWFLQSLGVEQFHKLLASFENKAA
;
A
#
# COMPACT_ATOMS: atom_id res chain seq x y z
N MET A 1 2.67 24.56 -3.28
CA MET A 1 2.91 24.62 -1.82
C MET A 1 2.48 23.30 -1.21
N ALA A 2 3.21 22.77 -0.23
CA ALA A 2 2.79 21.57 0.48
C ALA A 2 1.48 21.84 1.25
N PRO A 3 0.55 20.87 1.31
CA PRO A 3 -0.71 21.05 2.02
C PRO A 3 -0.46 21.17 3.53
N LYS A 4 -1.22 22.05 4.19
CA LYS A 4 -1.17 22.20 5.67
C LYS A 4 -1.84 21.03 6.39
N GLU A 5 -2.77 20.36 5.71
CA GLU A 5 -3.54 19.23 6.23
C GLU A 5 -3.58 18.12 5.17
N LEU A 6 -3.32 16.88 5.59
CA LEU A 6 -3.36 15.69 4.74
C LEU A 6 -4.29 14.63 5.34
N ASN A 7 -5.20 14.10 4.52
CA ASN A 7 -6.02 12.96 4.89
C ASN A 7 -5.34 11.66 4.46
N PHE A 8 -4.78 10.93 5.40
CA PHE A 8 -4.18 9.64 5.14
C PHE A 8 -5.23 8.53 5.14
N ILE A 9 -5.43 7.93 3.97
CA ILE A 9 -6.49 6.96 3.73
C ILE A 9 -5.95 5.55 3.96
N THR A 10 -6.20 5.04 5.15
CA THR A 10 -5.80 3.68 5.54
C THR A 10 -6.65 3.15 6.69
N GLY A 11 -6.96 1.86 6.65
CA GLY A 11 -7.47 1.11 7.81
C GLY A 11 -6.38 0.42 8.63
N ASN A 12 -5.12 0.45 8.17
CA ASN A 12 -4.00 -0.22 8.84
C ASN A 12 -3.36 0.69 9.89
N LYS A 13 -3.54 0.35 11.17
CA LYS A 13 -3.01 1.09 12.32
C LYS A 13 -1.49 1.19 12.33
N ASN A 14 -0.78 0.19 11.83
CA ASN A 14 0.69 0.19 11.79
C ASN A 14 1.20 1.19 10.74
N LYS A 15 0.57 1.22 9.55
CA LYS A 15 0.86 2.23 8.52
C LYS A 15 0.61 3.64 9.06
N LEU A 16 -0.50 3.83 9.76
CA LEU A 16 -0.81 5.13 10.39
C LEU A 16 0.28 5.56 11.37
N ALA A 17 0.68 4.67 12.28
CA ALA A 17 1.71 4.97 13.27
C ALA A 17 3.06 5.31 12.61
N GLU A 18 3.44 4.58 11.56
CA GLU A 18 4.66 4.82 10.79
C GLU A 18 4.64 6.18 10.09
N VAL A 19 3.57 6.49 9.34
CA VAL A 19 3.45 7.77 8.63
C VAL A 19 3.39 8.94 9.60
N GLN A 20 2.70 8.79 10.74
CA GLN A 20 2.70 9.80 11.81
C GLN A 20 4.11 10.05 12.35
N ALA A 21 4.87 8.99 12.61
CA ALA A 21 6.24 9.12 13.10
C ALA A 21 7.14 9.84 12.08
N ILE A 22 7.06 9.46 10.80
CA ILE A 22 7.85 10.07 9.71
C ILE A 22 7.51 11.56 9.54
N LEU A 23 6.22 11.91 9.57
CA LEU A 23 5.77 13.28 9.35
C LEU A 23 5.81 14.17 10.60
N SER A 24 6.14 13.62 11.77
CA SER A 24 6.14 14.35 13.05
C SER A 24 7.08 15.56 13.08
N ALA A 25 8.15 15.53 12.26
CA ALA A 25 9.09 16.64 12.11
C ALA A 25 8.63 17.71 11.11
N THR A 26 7.46 17.55 10.49
CA THR A 26 6.92 18.46 9.46
C THR A 26 5.75 19.27 10.02
N PRO A 27 5.44 20.45 9.45
CA PRO A 27 4.28 21.24 9.86
C PRO A 27 2.94 20.67 9.33
N VAL A 28 2.94 19.49 8.71
CA VAL A 28 1.74 18.90 8.11
C VAL A 28 0.88 18.26 9.19
N LYS A 29 -0.38 18.69 9.26
CA LYS A 29 -1.38 18.05 10.12
C LYS A 29 -1.92 16.80 9.42
N LEU A 30 -1.57 15.62 9.91
CA LEU A 30 -2.07 14.36 9.40
C LEU A 30 -3.42 14.00 10.06
N GLN A 31 -4.46 13.85 9.24
CA GLN A 31 -5.71 13.20 9.63
C GLN A 31 -5.74 11.77 9.08
N ASN A 32 -6.51 10.88 9.69
CA ASN A 32 -6.71 9.52 9.18
C ASN A 32 -8.19 9.24 8.94
N GLN A 33 -8.48 8.62 7.81
CA GLN A 33 -9.80 8.12 7.48
C GLN A 33 -9.66 6.71 6.88
N ALA A 34 -10.52 5.79 7.31
CA ALA A 34 -10.64 4.49 6.67
C ALA A 34 -11.78 4.57 5.66
N LEU A 35 -11.44 4.61 4.37
CA LEU A 35 -12.41 4.52 3.29
C LEU A 35 -12.39 3.12 2.72
N ASP A 36 -13.58 2.57 2.50
CA ASP A 36 -13.75 1.31 1.76
C ASP A 36 -13.73 1.63 0.27
N LEU A 37 -12.53 1.61 -0.32
CA LEU A 37 -12.32 1.87 -1.74
C LEU A 37 -12.03 0.55 -2.44
N PRO A 38 -12.66 0.28 -3.61
CA PRO A 38 -12.32 -0.89 -4.39
C PRO A 38 -10.86 -0.82 -4.86
N GLU A 39 -10.11 -1.90 -4.67
CA GLU A 39 -8.74 -2.02 -5.20
C GLU A 39 -8.81 -2.67 -6.59
N LEU A 40 -8.40 -1.90 -7.61
CA LEU A 40 -8.25 -2.41 -8.98
C LEU A 40 -7.17 -3.50 -9.05
N GLN A 41 -7.20 -4.29 -10.12
CA GLN A 41 -6.08 -5.12 -10.52
C GLN A 41 -5.32 -4.40 -11.64
N GLY A 42 -3.99 -4.46 -11.61
CA GLY A 42 -3.13 -3.75 -12.53
C GLY A 42 -1.71 -3.67 -12.00
N THR A 43 -0.93 -2.73 -12.54
CA THR A 43 0.36 -2.37 -11.95
C THR A 43 0.18 -1.60 -10.65
N ILE A 44 1.24 -1.50 -9.85
CA ILE A 44 1.20 -0.72 -8.61
C ILE A 44 0.87 0.75 -8.87
N GLU A 45 1.36 1.31 -9.99
CA GLU A 45 1.07 2.69 -10.40
C GLU A 45 -0.41 2.87 -10.72
N GLU A 46 -1.00 1.98 -11.52
CA GLU A 46 -2.43 2.04 -11.88
C GLU A 46 -3.31 1.94 -10.64
N ILE A 47 -2.99 1.00 -9.75
CA ILE A 47 -3.71 0.79 -8.49
C ILE A 47 -3.59 2.03 -7.59
N SER A 48 -2.38 2.55 -7.42
CA SER A 48 -2.13 3.71 -6.54
C SER A 48 -2.82 4.97 -7.07
N ILE A 49 -2.78 5.20 -8.39
CA ILE A 49 -3.41 6.36 -9.04
C ILE A 49 -4.93 6.29 -8.90
N ASP A 50 -5.55 5.15 -9.22
CA ASP A 50 -7.00 5.00 -9.10
C ASP A 50 -7.46 5.15 -7.64
N LYS A 51 -6.77 4.50 -6.69
CA LYS A 51 -7.06 4.62 -5.26
C LYS A 51 -6.96 6.06 -4.78
N CYS A 52 -5.92 6.79 -5.19
CA CYS A 52 -5.73 8.20 -4.85
C CYS A 52 -6.85 9.08 -5.43
N ASN A 53 -7.23 8.85 -6.69
CA ASN A 53 -8.30 9.61 -7.33
C ASN A 53 -9.65 9.39 -6.63
N ARG A 54 -10.02 8.14 -6.35
CA ARG A 54 -11.26 7.82 -5.62
C ARG A 54 -11.27 8.38 -4.20
N ALA A 55 -10.12 8.32 -3.52
CA ALA A 55 -9.95 8.95 -2.21
C ALA A 55 -10.17 10.47 -2.28
N ALA A 56 -9.55 11.13 -3.25
CA ALA A 56 -9.68 12.58 -3.44
C ALA A 56 -11.13 12.98 -3.76
N GLU A 57 -11.82 12.21 -4.60
CA GLU A 57 -13.24 12.40 -4.90
C GLU A 57 -14.14 12.22 -3.67
N ALA A 58 -13.87 11.23 -2.81
CA ALA A 58 -14.64 10.99 -1.60
C ALA A 58 -14.39 12.06 -0.51
N VAL A 59 -13.14 12.48 -0.34
CA VAL A 59 -12.74 13.44 0.71
C VAL A 59 -12.96 14.90 0.29
N GLN A 60 -12.97 15.19 -1.01
CA GLN A 60 -13.00 16.56 -1.55
C GLN A 60 -11.87 17.43 -0.99
N GLY A 61 -10.66 16.86 -0.89
CA GLY A 61 -9.51 17.51 -0.27
C GLY A 61 -8.19 16.80 -0.53
N SER A 62 -7.11 17.30 0.08
CA SER A 62 -5.79 16.68 -0.06
C SER A 62 -5.75 15.32 0.65
N VAL A 63 -5.44 14.29 -0.13
CA VAL A 63 -5.34 12.90 0.34
C VAL A 63 -3.93 12.36 0.17
N LEU A 64 -3.60 11.40 1.01
CA LEU A 64 -2.44 10.54 0.90
C LEU A 64 -2.94 9.09 0.94
N VAL A 65 -2.55 8.29 -0.05
CA VAL A 65 -2.79 6.85 -0.06
C VAL A 65 -1.45 6.12 -0.04
N GLU A 66 -1.46 4.86 0.36
CA GLU A 66 -0.26 4.03 0.38
C GLU A 66 -0.59 2.60 -0.03
N ASP A 67 0.16 2.08 -0.99
CA ASP A 67 0.10 0.72 -1.48
C ASP A 67 1.47 0.06 -1.33
N THR A 68 1.48 -1.22 -0.96
CA THR A 68 2.70 -1.97 -0.65
C THR A 68 2.74 -3.22 -1.50
N CYS A 69 3.88 -3.44 -2.17
CA CYS A 69 4.13 -4.63 -2.98
C CYS A 69 5.25 -5.47 -2.40
N LEU A 70 5.25 -6.76 -2.74
CA LEU A 70 6.42 -7.62 -2.62
C LEU A 70 6.64 -8.34 -3.94
N CYS A 71 7.80 -8.13 -4.55
CA CYS A 71 8.00 -8.40 -5.98
C CYS A 71 9.13 -9.39 -6.21
N PHE A 72 8.83 -10.67 -6.37
CA PHE A 72 9.88 -11.66 -6.62
C PHE A 72 10.43 -11.57 -8.04
N ASP A 73 11.76 -11.49 -8.17
CA ASP A 73 12.43 -11.44 -9.47
C ASP A 73 12.15 -12.70 -10.30
N ALA A 74 12.08 -13.85 -9.63
CA ALA A 74 11.77 -15.14 -10.27
C ALA A 74 10.34 -15.20 -10.85
N PHE A 75 9.43 -14.33 -10.40
CA PHE A 75 8.02 -14.32 -10.81
C PHE A 75 7.69 -13.07 -11.63
N ASP A 76 8.68 -12.44 -12.27
CA ASP A 76 8.49 -11.17 -13.00
C ASP A 76 7.73 -10.14 -12.15
N LYS A 77 8.17 -9.98 -10.89
CA LYS A 77 7.65 -9.04 -9.89
C LYS A 77 6.32 -9.42 -9.23
N LEU A 78 5.76 -10.61 -9.49
CA LEU A 78 4.64 -11.13 -8.70
C LEU A 78 5.10 -11.64 -7.31
N PRO A 79 4.21 -11.72 -6.30
CA PRO A 79 2.78 -11.35 -6.33
C PRO A 79 2.53 -9.84 -6.41
N GLY A 80 3.56 -9.00 -6.21
CA GLY A 80 3.48 -7.55 -6.35
C GLY A 80 2.40 -6.96 -5.44
N PRO A 81 1.43 -6.20 -5.99
CA PRO A 81 0.37 -5.56 -5.20
C PRO A 81 -0.59 -6.58 -4.55
N TYR A 82 -0.58 -7.83 -5.01
CA TYR A 82 -1.49 -8.87 -4.52
C TYR A 82 -0.97 -9.58 -3.26
N VAL A 83 0.18 -9.18 -2.72
CA VAL A 83 0.86 -9.85 -1.60
C VAL A 83 -0.04 -10.07 -0.38
N LYS A 84 -0.98 -9.15 -0.09
CA LYS A 84 -1.96 -9.29 1.00
C LYS A 84 -2.73 -10.61 0.90
N TRP A 85 -3.24 -10.94 -0.28
CA TRP A 85 -4.05 -12.14 -0.50
C TRP A 85 -3.23 -13.42 -0.41
N PHE A 86 -2.00 -13.39 -0.92
CA PHE A 86 -1.07 -14.50 -0.81
C PHE A 86 -0.69 -14.77 0.65
N LEU A 87 -0.35 -13.73 1.41
CA LEU A 87 0.00 -13.86 2.82
C LEU A 87 -1.20 -14.31 3.67
N GLN A 88 -2.41 -13.83 3.39
CA GLN A 88 -3.61 -14.27 4.10
C GLN A 88 -3.94 -15.75 3.82
N SER A 89 -3.76 -16.19 2.59
CA SER A 89 -4.11 -17.57 2.18
C SER A 89 -3.05 -18.59 2.58
N LEU A 90 -1.76 -18.24 2.44
CA LEU A 90 -0.64 -19.15 2.65
C LEU A 90 -0.06 -19.03 4.05
N GLY A 91 -0.11 -17.85 4.65
CA GLY A 91 0.70 -17.52 5.83
C GLY A 91 2.19 -17.42 5.49
N VAL A 92 2.96 -16.80 6.38
CA VAL A 92 4.40 -16.52 6.17
C VAL A 92 5.20 -17.82 6.00
N GLU A 93 4.86 -18.87 6.76
CA GLU A 93 5.57 -20.16 6.74
C GLU A 93 5.47 -20.90 5.40
N GLN A 94 4.36 -20.71 4.66
CA GLN A 94 4.19 -21.34 3.35
C GLN A 94 4.53 -20.39 2.21
N PHE A 95 4.41 -19.08 2.43
CA PHE A 95 4.60 -18.07 1.40
C PHE A 95 5.99 -18.15 0.75
N HIS A 96 7.05 -18.38 1.52
CA HIS A 96 8.41 -18.53 0.96
C HIS A 96 8.57 -19.77 0.06
N LYS A 97 7.72 -20.80 0.24
CA LYS A 97 7.77 -22.05 -0.55
C LYS A 97 7.29 -21.86 -1.98
N LEU A 98 6.61 -20.74 -2.29
CA LEU A 98 6.29 -20.36 -3.67
C LEU A 98 7.54 -20.36 -4.55
N LEU A 99 8.67 -19.89 -4.00
CA LEU A 99 9.93 -19.82 -4.73
C LEU A 99 10.72 -21.14 -4.72
N ALA A 100 10.22 -22.24 -4.13
CA ALA A 100 11.02 -23.44 -3.87
C ALA A 100 11.76 -23.98 -5.11
N SER A 101 11.11 -24.01 -6.27
CA SER A 101 11.64 -24.53 -7.53
C SER A 101 12.50 -23.54 -8.34
N PHE A 102 12.65 -22.30 -7.89
CA PHE A 102 13.39 -21.26 -8.60
C PHE A 102 14.74 -21.05 -7.95
N GLU A 103 15.84 -21.03 -8.70
CA GLU A 103 17.16 -20.76 -8.10
C GLU A 103 17.24 -19.33 -7.55
N ASN A 104 16.69 -18.36 -8.29
CA ASN A 104 16.61 -16.97 -7.86
C ASN A 104 15.56 -16.78 -6.74
N LYS A 105 15.99 -16.24 -5.60
CA LYS A 105 15.15 -15.91 -4.44
C LYS A 105 15.06 -14.40 -4.15
N ALA A 106 15.60 -13.56 -5.04
CA ALA A 106 15.59 -12.11 -4.88
C ALA A 106 14.16 -11.55 -4.99
N ALA A 107 13.92 -10.47 -4.23
CA ALA A 107 12.64 -9.80 -4.05
C ALA A 107 12.86 -8.29 -3.91
#